data_AF-A0A7R8AKA3-F1
#
_entry.id   AF-A0A7R8AKA3-F1
#
_cell.length_a   1.000
_cell.length_b   1.000
_cell.length_c   1.000
_cell.angle_alpha   90.00
_cell.angle_beta   90.00
_cell.angle_gamma   90.00
#
_symmetry.space_group_name_H-M   'P 1'
#
loop_
_entity.id
_entity.type
_entity.pdbx_description
1 polymer ?
#
loop_
_entity_poly.entity_id
_entity_poly.type
_entity_poly.pdbx_seq_one_letter_code
_entity_poly.pdbx_strand_id
1 'polypeptide(L)'
;MKLTTLIALPSLVSANMGIYWSMENVTSSGLKDIIFPMAMPSSKHESGLYYAQQFPFIDAGGIGYTGLQPLADTANGSMIHAVFSSFAPGTTTTDLANCHDGADGGEGVSCAVEIPAPYAHLYHLVIRNTNGTTWTGTLVDAALGNETHIGTYTLPTGSKGISGSYMGFVEWFSFNVEDAEEKGECDTMPRAAVTFYPPTSNSTSSGKGVGELGEPYPYGGCEEDGNYQWKAVNGGGYSMSAGYV
;
A
#
# COMPACT_ATOMS: atom_id res chain seq x y z
N MET A 1 -2.65 32.41 -18.53
CA MET A 1 -2.28 31.00 -18.79
C MET A 1 -1.96 30.37 -17.45
N LYS A 2 -2.80 29.43 -16.97
CA LYS A 2 -2.49 28.65 -15.77
C LYS A 2 -1.45 27.62 -16.19
N LEU A 3 -0.26 27.71 -15.58
CA LEU A 3 0.79 26.73 -15.74
C LEU A 3 0.35 25.49 -14.95
N THR A 4 -0.14 24.47 -15.65
CA THR A 4 -0.43 23.17 -15.05
C THR A 4 0.92 22.53 -14.78
N THR A 5 1.41 22.63 -13.55
CA THR A 5 2.60 21.91 -13.11
C THR A 5 2.29 20.42 -13.18
N LEU A 6 2.86 19.74 -14.17
CA LEU A 6 2.89 18.30 -14.24
C LEU A 6 3.78 17.84 -13.06
N ILE A 7 3.16 17.35 -11.99
CA ILE A 7 3.89 16.67 -10.92
C ILE A 7 4.48 15.44 -11.59
N ALA A 8 5.81 15.41 -11.75
CA ALA A 8 6.51 14.19 -12.09
C ALA A 8 6.25 13.20 -10.95
N LEU A 9 5.38 12.24 -11.22
CA LEU A 9 5.29 11.04 -10.39
C LEU A 9 6.71 10.47 -10.32
N PRO A 10 7.24 10.10 -9.15
CA PRO A 10 8.38 9.19 -9.13
C PRO A 10 7.98 8.01 -10.02
N SER A 11 8.85 7.66 -10.95
CA SER A 11 8.61 6.66 -11.99
C SER A 11 8.37 5.28 -11.36
N LEU A 12 7.14 5.01 -10.94
CA LEU A 12 6.62 3.74 -10.42
C LEU A 12 6.28 2.74 -11.53
N VAL A 13 6.95 2.81 -12.69
CA VAL A 13 6.57 2.02 -13.87
C VAL A 13 7.19 0.62 -13.80
N SER A 14 6.73 -0.17 -12.82
CA SER A 14 6.72 -1.64 -12.91
C SER A 14 5.63 -2.33 -12.09
N ALA A 15 4.74 -1.59 -11.42
CA ALA A 15 3.57 -2.22 -10.84
C ALA A 15 2.70 -2.82 -11.96
N ASN A 16 2.35 -4.10 -11.79
CA ASN A 16 1.80 -4.96 -12.83
C ASN A 16 0.27 -4.96 -12.84
N MET A 17 -0.35 -4.64 -11.69
CA MET A 17 -1.80 -4.44 -11.60
C MET A 17 -2.12 -3.24 -10.72
N GLY A 18 -3.14 -2.48 -11.11
CA GLY A 18 -3.69 -1.36 -10.36
C GLY A 18 -5.10 -1.66 -9.91
N ILE A 19 -5.50 -0.98 -8.83
CA ILE A 19 -6.88 -0.98 -8.36
C ILE A 19 -7.21 0.39 -7.76
N TYR A 20 -8.26 1.04 -8.24
CA TYR A 20 -8.70 2.31 -7.65
C TYR A 20 -9.47 2.08 -6.36
N TRP A 21 -9.42 3.03 -5.44
CA TRP A 21 -10.31 3.09 -4.30
C TRP A 21 -10.86 4.50 -4.11
N SER A 22 -12.05 4.60 -3.54
CA SER A 22 -12.70 5.86 -3.20
C SER A 22 -13.45 5.79 -1.88
N MET A 23 -13.64 6.93 -1.25
CA MET A 23 -14.40 7.17 -0.03
C MET A 23 -15.33 8.34 -0.30
N GLU A 24 -16.61 8.18 0.00
CA GLU A 24 -17.57 9.28 -0.04
C GLU A 24 -17.49 10.15 1.23
N ASN A 25 -18.13 11.31 1.19
CA ASN A 25 -18.31 12.19 2.35
C ASN A 25 -16.99 12.65 2.99
N VAL A 26 -15.93 12.76 2.18
CA VAL A 26 -14.62 13.30 2.62
C VAL A 26 -14.66 14.83 2.59
N THR A 27 -14.36 15.45 3.73
CA THR A 27 -14.33 16.92 3.84
C THR A 27 -13.05 17.49 3.22
N SER A 28 -12.98 18.82 3.06
CA SER A 28 -11.77 19.50 2.61
C SER A 28 -10.59 19.41 3.58
N SER A 29 -10.80 18.95 4.82
CA SER A 29 -9.74 18.64 5.76
C SER A 29 -9.16 17.23 5.58
N GLY A 30 -9.79 16.39 4.75
CA GLY A 30 -9.43 14.98 4.56
C GLY A 30 -9.85 14.08 5.73
N LEU A 31 -9.66 12.78 5.52
CA LEU A 31 -9.84 11.73 6.52
C LEU A 31 -8.72 11.79 7.56
N LYS A 32 -9.03 11.47 8.82
CA LYS A 32 -8.06 11.31 9.93
C LYS A 32 -7.66 9.86 10.16
N ASP A 33 -8.36 8.94 9.52
CA ASP A 33 -8.06 7.52 9.54
C ASP A 33 -8.51 6.88 8.24
N ILE A 34 -7.81 5.84 7.81
CA ILE A 34 -8.26 4.93 6.76
C ILE A 34 -7.76 3.53 7.10
N ILE A 35 -8.57 2.54 6.80
CA ILE A 35 -8.25 1.13 7.02
C ILE A 35 -8.34 0.44 5.67
N PHE A 36 -7.26 -0.22 5.27
CA PHE A 36 -7.20 -1.03 4.05
C PHE A 36 -7.17 -2.52 4.42
N PRO A 37 -8.28 -3.26 4.21
CA PRO A 37 -8.28 -4.70 4.42
C PRO A 37 -7.68 -5.43 3.22
N MET A 38 -6.77 -6.38 3.46
CA MET A 38 -6.21 -7.25 2.44
C MET A 38 -5.81 -8.63 2.97
N ALA A 39 -5.76 -9.62 2.07
CA ALA A 39 -5.29 -10.97 2.35
C ALA A 39 -4.44 -11.48 1.18
N MET A 40 -3.53 -12.43 1.41
CA MET A 40 -2.62 -12.97 0.37
C MET A 40 -2.57 -14.52 0.33
N PRO A 41 -3.73 -15.21 0.37
CA PRO A 41 -3.84 -16.65 0.69
C PRO A 41 -3.12 -17.60 -0.27
N SER A 42 -2.74 -17.15 -1.47
CA SER A 42 -2.07 -17.98 -2.49
C SER A 42 -0.87 -17.29 -3.11
N SER A 43 -0.35 -16.27 -2.42
CA SER A 43 0.88 -15.61 -2.82
C SER A 43 2.04 -16.58 -2.70
N LYS A 44 3.03 -16.47 -3.58
CA LYS A 44 4.30 -17.15 -3.36
C LYS A 44 4.99 -16.61 -2.12
N HIS A 45 5.63 -17.49 -1.37
CA HIS A 45 6.34 -17.19 -0.12
C HIS A 45 7.78 -16.84 -0.47
N GLU A 46 7.98 -15.67 -1.07
CA GLU A 46 9.30 -15.16 -1.45
C GLU A 46 9.29 -13.64 -1.54
N SER A 47 10.46 -13.03 -1.39
CA SER A 47 10.65 -11.59 -1.61
C SER A 47 10.48 -11.24 -3.08
N GLY A 48 10.06 -10.02 -3.37
CA GLY A 48 9.90 -9.50 -4.73
C GLY A 48 8.52 -8.89 -4.95
N LEU A 49 7.51 -9.37 -4.22
CA LEU A 49 6.13 -8.95 -4.39
C LEU A 49 5.76 -7.87 -3.39
N TYR A 50 4.98 -6.89 -3.85
CA TYR A 50 4.39 -5.87 -2.98
C TYR A 50 2.91 -5.65 -3.30
N TYR A 51 2.07 -5.78 -2.26
CA TYR A 51 0.63 -5.51 -2.31
C TYR A 51 0.32 -4.26 -1.50
N ALA A 52 0.01 -3.16 -2.18
CA ALA A 52 0.00 -1.86 -1.53
C ALA A 52 -1.25 -1.05 -1.85
N GLN A 53 -1.57 -0.14 -0.93
CA GLN A 53 -2.56 0.91 -1.08
C GLN A 53 -1.87 2.24 -0.89
N GLN A 54 -1.92 3.09 -1.91
CA GLN A 54 -1.40 4.45 -1.85
C GLN A 54 -2.51 5.39 -1.40
N PHE A 55 -2.14 6.45 -0.68
CA PHE A 55 -3.08 7.48 -0.21
C PHE A 55 -2.44 8.87 -0.24
N PRO A 56 -3.07 9.87 -0.90
CA PRO A 56 -2.56 11.23 -0.93
C PRO A 56 -2.87 11.94 0.39
N PHE A 57 -1.89 12.65 0.92
CA PHE A 57 -2.13 13.63 1.97
C PHE A 57 -2.42 15.00 1.34
N ILE A 58 -3.49 15.64 1.80
CA ILE A 58 -3.84 16.98 1.33
C ILE A 58 -2.77 17.97 1.81
N ASP A 59 -2.29 18.81 0.89
CA ASP A 59 -1.30 19.88 1.13
C ASP A 59 0.08 19.40 1.66
N ALA A 60 0.41 18.12 1.55
CA ALA A 60 1.70 17.58 2.01
C ALA A 60 2.81 17.55 0.93
N GLY A 61 2.45 17.73 -0.34
CA GLY A 61 3.40 17.65 -1.45
C GLY A 61 3.85 16.22 -1.82
N GLY A 62 3.19 15.19 -1.27
CA GLY A 62 3.45 13.78 -1.58
C GLY A 62 2.30 12.88 -1.14
N ILE A 63 2.48 11.58 -1.38
CA ILE A 63 1.55 10.51 -0.96
C ILE A 63 2.16 9.69 0.17
N GLY A 64 1.36 8.87 0.83
CA GLY A 64 1.83 7.70 1.56
C GLY A 64 1.44 6.42 0.86
N TYR A 65 2.03 5.31 1.29
CA TYR A 65 1.49 3.99 1.01
C TYR A 65 1.57 3.12 2.26
N THR A 66 0.80 2.04 2.22
CA THR A 66 0.95 0.92 3.15
C THR A 66 0.70 -0.37 2.41
N GLY A 67 1.30 -1.47 2.85
CA GLY A 67 1.09 -2.74 2.20
C GLY A 67 1.78 -3.91 2.87
N LEU A 68 1.67 -5.06 2.22
CA LEU A 68 2.26 -6.32 2.65
C LEU A 68 3.16 -6.86 1.54
N GLN A 69 4.35 -7.28 1.93
CA GLN A 69 5.31 -8.00 1.10
C GLN A 69 5.44 -9.43 1.63
N PRO A 70 5.15 -10.44 0.79
CA PRO A 70 5.52 -11.82 1.08
C PRO A 70 7.03 -11.98 1.28
N LEU A 71 7.43 -12.90 2.13
CA LEU A 71 8.80 -13.33 2.39
C LEU A 71 8.87 -14.86 2.37
N ALA A 72 10.10 -15.37 2.30
CA ALA A 72 10.34 -16.80 2.48
C ALA A 72 9.88 -17.29 3.86
N ASP A 73 9.38 -18.53 3.91
CA ASP A 73 9.08 -19.19 5.17
C ASP A 73 10.36 -19.31 6.03
N THR A 74 10.18 -19.19 7.35
CA THR A 74 11.22 -19.46 8.33
C THR A 74 10.90 -20.74 9.10
N ALA A 75 11.79 -21.16 10.00
CA ALA A 75 11.49 -22.23 10.95
C ALA A 75 10.24 -21.95 11.81
N ASN A 76 9.82 -20.69 11.92
CA ASN A 76 8.66 -20.25 12.69
C ASN A 76 7.38 -20.11 11.83
N GLY A 77 7.43 -20.47 10.54
CA GLY A 77 6.33 -20.38 9.59
C GLY A 77 6.47 -19.19 8.65
N SER A 78 5.34 -18.82 8.04
CA SER A 78 5.26 -17.76 7.03
C SER A 78 5.54 -16.39 7.62
N MET A 79 6.30 -15.59 6.89
CA MET A 79 6.73 -14.26 7.29
C MET A 79 6.18 -13.23 6.33
N ILE A 80 5.86 -12.05 6.85
CA ILE A 80 5.41 -10.91 6.07
C ILE A 80 6.25 -9.70 6.44
N HIS A 81 6.56 -8.87 5.45
CA HIS A 81 7.16 -7.54 5.64
C HIS A 81 6.04 -6.51 5.42
N ALA A 82 5.60 -5.88 6.51
CA ALA A 82 4.53 -4.89 6.49
C ALA A 82 5.12 -3.48 6.45
N VAL A 83 4.62 -2.66 5.52
CA VAL A 83 5.22 -1.36 5.20
C VAL A 83 4.23 -0.22 5.42
N PHE A 84 4.74 0.92 5.90
CA PHE A 84 4.03 2.18 6.02
C PHE A 84 4.98 3.34 5.75
N SER A 85 4.78 4.04 4.64
CA SER A 85 5.73 5.06 4.18
C SER A 85 5.03 6.35 3.77
N SER A 86 5.79 7.44 3.82
CA SER A 86 5.44 8.76 3.31
C SER A 86 6.50 9.20 2.32
N PHE A 87 6.06 9.72 1.18
CA PHE A 87 6.87 10.36 0.14
C PHE A 87 6.76 11.89 0.21
N ALA A 88 6.11 12.42 1.26
CA ALA A 88 5.97 13.85 1.44
C ALA A 88 7.32 14.46 1.87
N PRO A 89 7.85 15.45 1.13
CA PRO A 89 9.11 16.10 1.44
C PRO A 89 9.07 16.74 2.84
N GLY A 90 10.11 16.54 3.65
CA GLY A 90 10.17 17.08 5.01
C GLY A 90 9.36 16.29 6.05
N THR A 91 8.85 15.10 5.70
CA THR A 91 8.39 14.13 6.71
C THR A 91 9.56 13.75 7.63
N THR A 92 9.28 13.60 8.93
CA THR A 92 10.27 13.19 9.93
C THR A 92 9.73 12.07 10.81
N THR A 93 10.60 11.37 11.53
CA THR A 93 10.19 10.34 12.50
C THR A 93 11.03 10.40 13.77
N THR A 94 10.42 10.02 14.89
CA THR A 94 11.11 9.72 16.15
C THR A 94 11.13 8.22 16.44
N ASP A 95 10.50 7.42 15.59
CA ASP A 95 10.34 5.97 15.73
C ASP A 95 11.46 5.23 15.01
N LEU A 96 12.68 5.44 15.50
CA LEU A 96 13.91 4.97 14.84
C LEU A 96 14.10 3.44 14.90
N ALA A 97 13.21 2.72 15.58
CA ALA A 97 13.26 1.27 15.65
C ALA A 97 12.73 0.62 14.37
N ASN A 98 11.65 1.19 13.81
CA ASN A 98 10.99 0.64 12.64
C ASN A 98 11.10 1.57 11.42
N CYS A 99 11.43 2.84 11.63
CA CYS A 99 11.43 3.86 10.59
C CYS A 99 12.82 4.42 10.34
N HIS A 100 13.07 4.84 9.10
CA HIS A 100 14.25 5.56 8.70
C HIS A 100 13.91 6.69 7.73
N ASP A 101 14.85 7.63 7.57
CA ASP A 101 14.73 8.70 6.59
C ASP A 101 14.79 8.14 5.16
N GLY A 102 13.99 8.74 4.29
CA GLY A 102 13.84 8.38 2.88
C GLY A 102 12.79 7.29 2.62
N ALA A 103 12.12 7.39 1.48
CA ALA A 103 11.19 6.40 0.97
C ALA A 103 11.58 6.00 -0.45
N ASP A 104 11.89 4.72 -0.68
CA ASP A 104 12.41 4.17 -1.93
C ASP A 104 13.61 4.95 -2.51
N GLY A 105 14.52 5.37 -1.61
CA GLY A 105 15.69 6.18 -1.95
C GLY A 105 15.41 7.66 -2.21
N GLY A 106 14.14 8.08 -2.20
CA GLY A 106 13.68 9.45 -2.34
C GLY A 106 13.40 10.16 -1.02
N GLU A 107 12.69 11.28 -1.09
CA GLU A 107 12.28 12.07 0.08
C GLU A 107 11.23 11.34 0.93
N GLY A 108 11.16 11.70 2.21
CA GLY A 108 10.12 11.23 3.12
C GLY A 108 10.65 10.27 4.19
N VAL A 109 9.81 9.34 4.63
CA VAL A 109 10.12 8.36 5.69
C VAL A 109 9.50 7.02 5.31
N SER A 110 10.27 5.95 5.48
CA SER A 110 9.76 4.58 5.35
C SER A 110 9.81 3.87 6.69
N CYS A 111 8.75 3.15 7.02
CA CYS A 111 8.67 2.30 8.19
C CYS A 111 8.29 0.88 7.79
N ALA A 112 8.91 -0.11 8.44
CA ALA A 112 8.55 -1.50 8.21
C ALA A 112 8.79 -2.39 9.42
N VAL A 113 8.08 -3.52 9.44
CA VAL A 113 8.28 -4.61 10.40
C VAL A 113 8.13 -5.96 9.70
N GLU A 114 8.92 -6.93 10.15
CA GLU A 114 8.78 -8.32 9.74
C GLU A 114 8.17 -9.14 10.87
N ILE A 115 7.08 -9.84 10.58
CA ILE A 115 6.40 -10.67 11.57
C ILE A 115 6.02 -12.05 11.03
N PRO A 116 5.99 -13.09 11.89
CA PRO A 116 5.33 -14.34 11.56
C PRO A 116 3.83 -14.11 11.41
N ALA A 117 3.27 -14.47 10.25
CA ALA A 117 1.88 -14.18 9.92
C ALA A 117 1.34 -15.15 8.86
N PRO A 118 0.22 -15.85 9.12
CA PRO A 118 -0.41 -16.72 8.11
C PRO A 118 -0.96 -15.93 6.92
N TYR A 119 -0.65 -16.35 5.69
CA TYR A 119 -1.05 -15.62 4.48
C TYR A 119 -2.55 -15.68 4.19
N ALA A 120 -3.23 -16.69 4.75
CA ALA A 120 -4.67 -16.88 4.62
C ALA A 120 -5.50 -15.91 5.46
N HIS A 121 -4.90 -15.23 6.44
CA HIS A 121 -5.64 -14.30 7.30
C HIS A 121 -5.99 -13.01 6.55
N LEU A 122 -7.11 -12.41 6.97
CA LEU A 122 -7.43 -11.03 6.61
C LEU A 122 -6.66 -10.11 7.54
N TYR A 123 -5.93 -9.17 6.96
CA TYR A 123 -5.22 -8.13 7.69
C TYR A 123 -5.87 -6.77 7.42
N HIS A 124 -5.91 -5.94 8.45
CA HIS A 124 -6.27 -4.52 8.33
C HIS A 124 -5.01 -3.67 8.50
N LEU A 125 -4.64 -2.93 7.45
CA LEU A 125 -3.64 -1.88 7.55
C LEU A 125 -4.35 -0.60 7.99
N VAL A 126 -4.14 -0.22 9.24
CA VAL A 126 -4.78 0.92 9.90
C VAL A 126 -3.82 2.10 9.89
N ILE A 127 -4.21 3.18 9.22
CA ILE A 127 -3.48 4.44 9.18
C ILE A 127 -4.29 5.46 9.96
N ARG A 128 -3.67 6.07 10.99
CA ARG A 128 -4.38 6.99 11.88
C ARG A 128 -3.55 8.21 12.21
N ASN A 129 -4.18 9.38 12.14
CA ASN A 129 -3.64 10.61 12.67
C ASN A 129 -3.73 10.59 14.20
N THR A 130 -2.59 10.62 14.88
CA THR A 130 -2.50 10.46 16.34
C THR A 130 -2.31 11.79 17.06
N ASN A 131 -1.65 12.77 16.43
CA ASN A 131 -1.49 14.12 16.97
C ASN A 131 -1.06 15.10 15.87
N GLY A 132 -1.76 16.22 15.68
CA GLY A 132 -1.35 17.23 14.69
C GLY A 132 -1.18 16.64 13.28
N THR A 133 0.05 16.61 12.77
CA THR A 133 0.43 16.00 11.48
C THR A 133 1.16 14.65 11.63
N THR A 134 1.13 14.06 12.84
CA THR A 134 1.70 12.75 13.14
C THR A 134 0.71 11.63 12.82
N TRP A 135 1.22 10.61 12.12
CA TRP A 135 0.47 9.46 11.65
C TRP A 135 1.15 8.17 12.08
N THR A 136 0.33 7.19 12.45
CA THR A 136 0.78 5.85 12.85
C THR A 136 0.15 4.82 11.94
N GLY A 137 0.98 3.89 11.46
CA GLY A 137 0.59 2.70 10.73
C GLY A 137 0.59 1.48 11.65
N THR A 138 -0.50 0.70 11.61
CA THR A 138 -0.67 -0.51 12.42
C THR A 138 -1.23 -1.63 11.56
N LEU A 139 -0.63 -2.81 11.65
CA LEU A 139 -1.17 -4.03 11.08
C LEU A 139 -2.04 -4.72 12.12
N VAL A 140 -3.27 -5.07 11.76
CA VAL A 140 -4.16 -5.85 12.62
C VAL A 140 -4.51 -7.16 11.93
N ASP A 141 -4.20 -8.28 12.57
CA ASP A 141 -4.72 -9.59 12.16
C ASP A 141 -6.21 -9.66 12.56
N ALA A 142 -7.11 -9.61 11.58
CA ALA A 142 -8.55 -9.60 11.84
C ALA A 142 -9.08 -10.97 12.30
N ALA A 143 -8.33 -12.05 12.12
CA ALA A 143 -8.70 -13.38 12.59
C ALA A 143 -8.34 -13.58 14.08
N LEU A 144 -7.18 -13.06 14.51
CA LEU A 144 -6.68 -13.23 15.87
C LEU A 144 -6.89 -12.01 16.78
N GLY A 145 -7.08 -10.82 16.20
CA GLY A 145 -7.17 -9.54 16.91
C GLY A 145 -5.81 -8.98 17.36
N ASN A 146 -4.70 -9.56 16.91
CA ASN A 146 -3.36 -9.08 17.25
C ASN A 146 -3.06 -7.79 16.49
N GLU A 147 -2.53 -6.80 17.18
CA GLU A 147 -2.07 -5.54 16.59
C GLU A 147 -0.54 -5.50 16.59
N THR A 148 0.04 -5.03 15.49
CA THR A 148 1.47 -4.81 15.33
C THR A 148 1.70 -3.39 14.86
N HIS A 149 2.46 -2.63 15.65
CA HIS A 149 2.89 -1.30 15.29
C HIS A 149 3.91 -1.37 14.15
N ILE A 150 3.57 -0.79 12.98
CA ILE A 150 4.49 -0.75 11.82
C ILE A 150 5.43 0.44 11.99
N GLY A 151 4.89 1.63 12.30
CA GLY A 151 5.71 2.81 12.44
C GLY A 151 4.93 4.10 12.65
N THR A 152 5.63 5.16 13.05
CA THR A 152 5.08 6.50 13.21
C THR A 152 5.94 7.52 12.46
N TYR A 153 5.31 8.45 11.74
CA TYR A 153 5.99 9.61 11.16
C TYR A 153 5.16 10.88 11.31
N THR A 154 5.79 12.03 11.16
CA THR A 154 5.17 13.36 11.22
C THR A 154 5.37 14.08 9.89
N LEU A 155 4.25 14.39 9.23
CA LEU A 155 4.25 15.18 7.99
C LEU A 155 4.58 16.66 8.27
N PRO A 156 5.05 17.41 7.26
CA PRO A 156 5.30 18.84 7.39
C PRO A 156 4.09 19.64 7.89
N THR A 157 4.37 20.73 8.60
CA THR A 157 3.35 21.69 9.03
C THR A 157 2.52 22.18 7.84
N GLY A 158 1.19 22.18 7.99
CA GLY A 158 0.25 22.56 6.94
C GLY A 158 -0.37 21.37 6.21
N SER A 159 0.24 20.18 6.32
CA SER A 159 -0.37 18.92 5.86
C SER A 159 -1.69 18.67 6.58
N LYS A 160 -2.64 18.09 5.86
CA LYS A 160 -3.98 17.75 6.37
C LYS A 160 -4.21 16.24 6.33
N GLY A 161 -5.48 15.85 6.36
CA GLY A 161 -5.93 14.47 6.27
C GLY A 161 -5.63 13.81 4.92
N ILE A 162 -6.03 12.54 4.85
CA ILE A 162 -5.97 11.73 3.64
C ILE A 162 -7.10 12.16 2.70
N SER A 163 -6.79 12.32 1.42
CA SER A 163 -7.79 12.59 0.39
C SER A 163 -8.68 11.37 0.14
N GLY A 164 -9.87 11.58 -0.43
CA GLY A 164 -10.91 10.55 -0.50
C GLY A 164 -10.76 9.51 -1.60
N SER A 165 -9.71 9.52 -2.43
CA SER A 165 -9.60 8.54 -3.51
C SER A 165 -8.18 8.45 -4.02
N TYR A 166 -7.73 7.24 -4.35
CA TYR A 166 -6.49 7.02 -5.06
C TYR A 166 -6.39 5.59 -5.59
N MET A 167 -5.19 5.03 -5.69
CA MET A 167 -4.95 3.69 -6.19
C MET A 167 -4.16 2.83 -5.21
N GLY A 168 -4.37 1.52 -5.30
CA GLY A 168 -3.46 0.48 -4.84
C GLY A 168 -2.83 -0.22 -6.03
N PHE A 169 -1.87 -1.09 -5.74
CA PHE A 169 -1.11 -1.80 -6.75
C PHE A 169 -0.61 -3.16 -6.27
N VAL A 170 -0.34 -4.02 -7.25
CA VAL A 170 0.43 -5.26 -7.13
C VAL A 170 1.69 -5.09 -7.95
N GLU A 171 2.84 -5.17 -7.30
CA GLU A 171 4.13 -4.95 -7.94
C GLU A 171 5.06 -6.14 -7.75
N TRP A 172 5.85 -6.41 -8.79
CA TRP A 172 7.06 -7.20 -8.69
C TRP A 172 8.26 -6.25 -8.82
N PHE A 173 8.90 -5.92 -7.69
CA PHE A 173 9.87 -4.83 -7.66
C PHE A 173 11.21 -5.17 -8.32
N SER A 174 11.47 -6.43 -8.70
CA SER A 174 12.62 -6.78 -9.55
C SER A 174 12.56 -6.14 -10.93
N PHE A 175 11.40 -5.63 -11.36
CA PHE A 175 11.31 -4.84 -12.59
C PHE A 175 11.74 -3.37 -12.41
N ASN A 176 11.84 -2.90 -11.17
CA ASN A 176 12.26 -1.53 -10.83
C ASN A 176 13.79 -1.36 -10.79
N VAL A 177 14.55 -2.42 -11.06
CA VAL A 177 16.01 -2.34 -11.14
C VAL A 177 16.44 -1.77 -12.49
N GLU A 178 17.44 -0.89 -12.48
CA GLU A 178 17.98 -0.28 -13.70
C GLU A 178 18.81 -1.28 -14.53
N ASP A 179 19.36 -2.30 -13.89
CA ASP A 179 20.16 -3.32 -14.55
C ASP A 179 19.28 -4.27 -15.37
N ALA A 180 19.47 -4.26 -16.69
CA ALA A 180 18.71 -5.10 -17.60
C ALA A 180 18.99 -6.61 -17.43
N GLU A 181 20.11 -7.01 -16.83
CA GLU A 181 20.42 -8.40 -16.50
C GLU A 181 19.70 -8.86 -15.23
N GLU A 182 19.39 -7.94 -14.31
CA GLU A 182 18.62 -8.21 -13.08
C GLU A 182 17.11 -8.03 -13.30
N LYS A 183 16.73 -7.26 -14.32
CA LYS A 183 15.34 -7.08 -14.73
C LYS A 183 14.78 -8.40 -15.24
N GLY A 184 13.79 -8.93 -14.53
CA GLY A 184 13.11 -10.15 -14.95
C GLY A 184 12.39 -9.99 -16.30
N GLU A 185 12.03 -11.12 -16.90
CA GLU A 185 11.08 -11.19 -18.02
C GLU A 185 9.66 -11.45 -17.49
N CYS A 186 8.62 -11.02 -18.22
CA CYS A 186 7.23 -11.14 -17.76
C CYS A 186 6.80 -12.58 -17.43
N ASP A 187 7.34 -13.56 -18.16
CA ASP A 187 7.09 -14.99 -17.95
C ASP A 187 7.81 -15.57 -16.72
N THR A 188 8.79 -14.86 -16.17
CA THR A 188 9.48 -15.21 -14.92
C THR A 188 8.83 -14.58 -13.68
N MET A 189 7.77 -13.78 -13.86
CA MET A 189 7.09 -13.11 -12.75
C MET A 189 6.50 -14.15 -11.78
N PRO A 190 6.84 -14.06 -10.48
CA PRO A 190 6.32 -14.97 -9.50
C PRO A 190 4.83 -14.77 -9.30
N ARG A 191 4.16 -15.84 -8.89
CA ARG A 191 2.73 -15.85 -8.66
C ARG A 191 2.37 -14.90 -7.54
N ALA A 192 1.90 -13.73 -7.95
CA ALA A 192 1.24 -12.77 -7.11
C ALA A 192 -0.20 -13.22 -6.87
N ALA A 193 -0.67 -13.17 -5.62
CA ALA A 193 -2.09 -13.39 -5.32
C ALA A 193 -2.51 -12.64 -4.07
N VAL A 194 -3.44 -11.70 -4.25
CA VAL A 194 -3.95 -10.83 -3.20
C VAL A 194 -5.46 -10.70 -3.32
N THR A 195 -6.12 -10.42 -2.20
CA THR A 195 -7.49 -9.93 -2.19
C THR A 195 -7.51 -8.58 -1.52
N PHE A 196 -7.92 -7.54 -2.25
CA PHE A 196 -8.19 -6.22 -1.68
C PHE A 196 -9.68 -6.08 -1.37
N TYR A 197 -10.00 -5.39 -0.27
CA TYR A 197 -11.37 -5.01 0.08
C TYR A 197 -11.52 -3.49 0.14
N PRO A 198 -12.76 -2.97 0.04
CA PRO A 198 -12.99 -1.55 0.12
C PRO A 198 -12.45 -0.94 1.43
N PRO A 199 -11.84 0.25 1.37
CA PRO A 199 -11.35 0.90 2.57
C PRO A 199 -12.50 1.27 3.50
N THR A 200 -12.19 1.46 4.78
CA THR A 200 -13.13 2.03 5.74
C THR A 200 -12.50 3.19 6.51
N SER A 201 -13.33 4.09 7.01
CA SER A 201 -12.86 5.23 7.81
C SER A 201 -13.92 5.60 8.84
N ASN A 202 -13.50 6.09 10.00
CA ASN A 202 -14.38 6.64 11.03
C ASN A 202 -14.48 8.17 10.98
N SER A 203 -13.80 8.81 10.03
CA SER A 203 -13.63 10.26 9.95
C SER A 203 -14.25 10.90 8.69
N THR A 204 -15.22 10.22 8.06
CA THR A 204 -16.07 10.87 7.05
C THR A 204 -16.97 11.92 7.72
N SER A 205 -17.55 12.83 6.93
CA SER A 205 -18.49 13.84 7.46
C SER A 205 -19.77 13.21 8.05
N SER A 206 -20.09 11.97 7.67
CA SER A 206 -21.18 11.15 8.20
C SER A 206 -20.74 10.18 9.32
N GLY A 207 -19.48 10.23 9.77
CA GLY A 207 -18.91 9.29 10.74
C GLY A 207 -18.27 8.07 10.06
N LYS A 208 -18.72 6.86 10.42
CA LYS A 208 -18.21 5.63 9.80
C LYS A 208 -18.66 5.53 8.34
N GLY A 209 -17.70 5.41 7.44
CA GLY A 209 -17.90 5.20 6.00
C GLY A 209 -17.21 3.93 5.52
N VAL A 210 -17.80 3.32 4.49
CA VAL A 210 -17.20 2.24 3.71
C VAL A 210 -17.00 2.80 2.31
N GLY A 211 -15.80 2.61 1.76
CA GLY A 211 -15.44 3.04 0.43
C GLY A 211 -15.86 2.03 -0.64
N GLU A 212 -15.29 2.22 -1.82
CA GLU A 212 -15.47 1.34 -2.97
C GLU A 212 -14.12 1.02 -3.60
N LEU A 213 -14.07 -0.09 -4.32
CA LEU A 213 -12.96 -0.43 -5.21
C LEU A 213 -13.41 -0.33 -6.66
N GLY A 214 -12.54 0.24 -7.50
CA GLY A 214 -12.67 0.13 -8.95
C GLY A 214 -12.29 -1.26 -9.43
N GLU A 215 -12.64 -1.57 -10.68
CA GLU A 215 -12.21 -2.82 -11.31
C GLU A 215 -10.68 -2.83 -11.45
N PRO A 216 -10.02 -3.96 -11.13
CA PRO A 216 -8.59 -4.12 -11.37
C PRO A 216 -8.22 -3.99 -12.84
N TYR A 217 -7.02 -3.47 -13.10
CA TYR A 217 -6.50 -3.32 -14.46
C TYR A 217 -4.99 -3.59 -14.49
N PRO A 218 -4.46 -4.21 -15.55
CA PRO A 218 -3.03 -4.32 -15.73
C PRO A 218 -2.45 -2.95 -16.13
N TYR A 219 -1.19 -2.70 -15.77
CA TYR A 219 -0.43 -1.56 -16.29
C TYR A 219 1.08 -1.86 -16.20
N GLY A 220 1.90 -0.99 -16.77
CA GLY A 220 3.36 -1.09 -16.65
C GLY A 220 4.00 -2.03 -17.67
N GLY A 221 5.22 -2.50 -17.38
CA GLY A 221 6.07 -3.20 -18.35
C GLY A 221 5.55 -4.55 -18.85
N CYS A 222 4.66 -5.19 -18.10
CA CYS A 222 4.09 -6.51 -18.42
C CYS A 222 2.58 -6.45 -18.66
N GLU A 223 2.03 -5.32 -19.09
CA GLU A 223 0.58 -5.12 -19.23
C GLU A 223 -0.12 -6.18 -20.11
N GLU A 224 0.55 -6.63 -21.16
CA GLU A 224 0.00 -7.64 -22.08
C GLU A 224 0.35 -9.09 -21.69
N ASP A 225 1.45 -9.28 -20.96
CA ASP A 225 2.09 -10.60 -20.76
C ASP A 225 2.11 -11.08 -19.30
N GLY A 226 1.51 -10.36 -18.35
CA GLY A 226 1.62 -10.69 -16.92
C GLY A 226 0.66 -11.76 -16.38
N ASN A 227 -0.07 -12.49 -17.23
CA ASN A 227 -1.03 -13.55 -16.86
C ASN A 227 -2.03 -13.11 -15.76
N TYR A 228 -2.70 -11.99 -16.01
CA TYR A 228 -3.58 -11.37 -15.04
C TYR A 228 -4.94 -12.08 -14.94
N GLN A 229 -5.41 -12.24 -13.71
CA GLN A 229 -6.76 -12.70 -13.41
C GLN A 229 -7.32 -11.89 -12.25
N TRP A 230 -8.61 -11.55 -12.34
CA TRP A 230 -9.33 -11.01 -11.20
C TRP A 230 -10.78 -11.50 -11.17
N LYS A 231 -11.34 -11.51 -9.96
CA LYS A 231 -12.75 -11.78 -9.72
C LYS A 231 -13.25 -10.93 -8.57
N ALA A 232 -14.47 -10.42 -8.71
CA ALA A 232 -15.17 -9.81 -7.58
C ALA A 232 -15.40 -10.87 -6.49
N VAL A 233 -15.29 -10.45 -5.23
CA VAL A 233 -15.62 -11.26 -4.06
C VAL A 233 -16.68 -10.57 -3.20
N ASN A 234 -17.30 -11.32 -2.30
CA ASN A 234 -18.29 -10.75 -1.37
C ASN A 234 -17.69 -9.58 -0.57
N GLY A 235 -18.52 -8.58 -0.28
CA GLY A 235 -18.07 -7.38 0.44
C GLY A 235 -17.42 -6.31 -0.45
N GLY A 236 -17.58 -6.39 -1.78
CA GLY A 236 -17.07 -5.39 -2.72
C GLY A 236 -15.57 -5.47 -2.99
N GLY A 237 -14.94 -6.59 -2.61
CA GLY A 237 -13.51 -6.82 -2.83
C GLY A 237 -13.20 -7.39 -4.21
N TYR A 238 -11.91 -7.43 -4.53
CA TYR A 238 -11.38 -8.14 -5.69
C TYR A 238 -10.26 -9.08 -5.27
N SER A 239 -10.37 -10.34 -5.68
CA SER A 239 -9.25 -11.29 -5.67
C SER A 239 -8.51 -11.15 -7.00
N MET A 240 -7.21 -10.86 -6.92
CA MET A 240 -6.32 -10.53 -8.03
C MET A 240 -5.13 -11.50 -8.03
N SER A 241 -4.69 -11.91 -9.21
CA SER A 241 -3.43 -12.65 -9.37
C SER A 241 -2.75 -12.29 -10.67
N ALA A 242 -1.42 -12.45 -10.67
CA ALA A 242 -0.56 -12.26 -11.83
C ALA A 242 0.61 -13.26 -11.76
N GLY A 243 1.30 -13.45 -12.88
CA GLY A 243 2.55 -14.20 -12.96
C GLY A 243 2.34 -15.69 -13.25
N TYR A 244 3.47 -16.40 -13.35
CA TYR A 244 3.53 -17.76 -13.91
C TYR A 244 4.15 -18.78 -12.95
N VAL A 245 5.10 -18.37 -12.10
CA VAL A 245 6.00 -19.27 -11.34
C VAL A 245 5.85 -19.25 -9.83
#